data_AF-A0A814TTK1-F1
#
_entry.id   AF-A0A814TTK1-F1
#
_cell.length_a   1.000
_cell.length_b   1.000
_cell.length_c   1.000
_cell.angle_alpha   90.00
_cell.angle_beta   90.00
_cell.angle_gamma   90.00
#
_symmetry.space_group_name_H-M   'P 1'
#
loop_
_entity.id
_entity.type
_entity.pdbx_description
1 polymer ?
#
loop_
_entity_poly.entity_id
_entity_poly.type
_entity_poly.pdbx_seq_one_letter_code
_entity_poly.pdbx_strand_id
1 'polypeptide(L)'
;MSSYEKQMNFYSKTYPNISITNALELALSDVMRRAFNYTFSTLARSLNATVVAGTLGPRILRSADREDIDFFGDPDLYPNQTEVYLPLTKEVYNTVHVYAPNGSLIASRDKMNLTPEEVQLLQLTAGKLEDNRIICLDTRTYGSF
;
A
#
# COMPACT_ATOMS: atom_id res chain seq x y z
N MET A 1 -13.88 10.79 18.34
CA MET A 1 -13.98 9.62 17.44
C MET A 1 -12.89 9.76 16.41
N SER A 2 -12.13 8.69 16.13
CA SER A 2 -11.05 8.73 15.13
C SER A 2 -11.65 8.92 13.74
N SER A 3 -11.01 9.71 12.87
CA SER A 3 -11.49 9.95 11.48
C SER A 3 -11.69 8.67 10.65
N TYR A 4 -11.11 7.54 11.10
CA TYR A 4 -11.15 6.25 10.41
C TYR A 4 -11.96 5.15 11.12
N GLU A 5 -12.69 5.50 12.19
CA GLU A 5 -13.47 4.55 12.99
C GLU A 5 -14.58 3.87 12.17
N LYS A 6 -15.22 4.60 11.24
CA LYS A 6 -16.26 4.05 10.37
C LYS A 6 -15.72 2.94 9.45
N GLN A 7 -14.54 3.15 8.86
CA GLN A 7 -13.90 2.19 7.96
C GLN A 7 -13.40 0.97 8.75
N MET A 8 -12.83 1.18 9.94
CA MET A 8 -12.40 0.08 10.82
C MET A 8 -13.59 -0.80 11.23
N ASN A 9 -14.74 -0.20 11.55
CA ASN A 9 -15.97 -0.92 11.85
C ASN A 9 -16.53 -1.67 10.62
N PHE A 10 -16.41 -1.09 9.43
CA PHE A 10 -16.77 -1.75 8.18
C PHE A 10 -15.94 -3.04 7.99
N TYR A 11 -14.61 -2.95 8.06
CA TYR A 11 -13.75 -4.13 7.84
C TYR A 11 -13.87 -5.18 8.94
N SER A 12 -14.10 -4.76 10.19
CA SER A 12 -14.39 -5.68 11.30
C SER A 12 -15.66 -6.52 11.06
N LYS A 13 -16.66 -5.96 10.36
CA LYS A 13 -17.89 -6.69 9.99
C LYS A 13 -17.69 -7.54 8.74
N THR A 14 -16.96 -7.03 7.75
CA THR A 14 -16.69 -7.73 6.49
C THR A 14 -15.82 -8.97 6.69
N TYR A 15 -14.87 -8.92 7.62
CA TYR A 15 -13.93 -10.01 7.89
C TYR A 15 -14.07 -10.52 9.33
N PRO A 16 -14.86 -11.59 9.56
CA PRO A 16 -14.98 -12.20 10.88
C PRO A 16 -13.60 -12.61 11.43
N ASN A 17 -13.35 -12.30 12.70
CA ASN A 17 -12.09 -12.57 13.41
C ASN A 17 -10.85 -11.85 12.85
N ILE A 18 -11.02 -10.78 12.06
CA ILE A 18 -9.90 -9.87 11.80
C ILE A 18 -9.44 -9.24 13.11
N SER A 19 -8.14 -9.04 13.25
CA SER A 19 -7.60 -8.33 14.39
C SER A 19 -7.82 -6.83 14.28
N ILE A 20 -7.78 -6.17 15.43
CA ILE A 20 -7.89 -4.71 15.47
C ILE A 20 -6.75 -4.03 14.70
N THR A 21 -5.54 -4.60 14.74
CA THR A 21 -4.38 -4.09 13.99
C THR A 21 -4.64 -4.17 12.49
N ASN A 22 -5.08 -5.31 11.97
CA ASN A 22 -5.33 -5.43 10.53
C ASN A 22 -6.55 -4.60 10.10
N ALA A 23 -7.61 -4.54 10.91
CA ALA A 23 -8.76 -3.66 10.63
C ALA A 23 -8.35 -2.18 10.55
N LEU A 24 -7.42 -1.75 11.40
CA LEU A 24 -6.85 -0.40 11.35
C LEU A 24 -6.03 -0.17 10.08
N GLU A 25 -5.12 -1.08 9.72
CA GLU A 25 -4.31 -1.00 8.49
C GLU A 25 -5.19 -0.94 7.23
N LEU A 26 -6.27 -1.73 7.20
CA LEU A 26 -7.27 -1.69 6.13
C LEU A 26 -7.99 -0.34 6.09
N ALA A 27 -8.40 0.20 7.25
CA ALA A 27 -9.08 1.49 7.34
C ALA A 27 -8.20 2.67 6.89
N LEU A 28 -6.88 2.57 7.10
CA LEU A 28 -5.90 3.59 6.73
C LEU A 28 -5.35 3.44 5.31
N SER A 29 -5.84 2.47 4.53
CA SER A 29 -5.28 2.12 3.22
C SER A 29 -5.21 3.31 2.26
N ASP A 30 -6.24 4.18 2.21
CA ASP A 30 -6.24 5.32 1.28
C ASP A 30 -5.13 6.32 1.57
N VAL A 31 -5.13 6.86 2.79
CA VAL A 31 -4.18 7.90 3.21
C VAL A 31 -2.74 7.37 3.17
N MET A 32 -2.51 6.14 3.67
CA MET A 32 -1.17 5.55 3.71
C MET A 32 -0.66 5.27 2.30
N ARG A 33 -1.48 4.69 1.43
CA ARG A 33 -1.08 4.39 0.05
C ARG A 33 -0.76 5.65 -0.72
N ARG A 34 -1.58 6.69 -0.57
CA ARG A 34 -1.41 7.97 -1.26
C ARG A 34 -0.14 8.68 -0.83
N ALA A 35 0.07 8.82 0.47
CA ALA A 35 1.27 9.45 1.03
C ALA A 35 2.55 8.70 0.60
N PHE A 36 2.51 7.36 0.70
CA PHE A 36 3.63 6.51 0.32
C PHE A 36 3.97 6.63 -1.17
N ASN A 37 2.98 6.42 -2.06
CA ASN A 37 3.20 6.48 -3.50
C ASN A 37 3.64 7.88 -3.94
N TYR A 38 3.01 8.94 -3.43
CA TYR A 38 3.39 10.31 -3.77
C TYR A 38 4.84 10.61 -3.38
N THR A 39 5.23 10.25 -2.17
CA THR A 39 6.57 10.51 -1.64
C THR A 39 7.63 9.80 -2.47
N PHE A 40 7.54 8.47 -2.60
CA PHE A 40 8.62 7.69 -3.22
C PHE A 40 8.65 7.79 -4.74
N SER A 41 7.51 7.98 -5.41
CA SER A 41 7.50 8.31 -6.85
C SER A 41 8.11 9.69 -7.13
N THR A 42 7.89 10.66 -6.24
CA THR A 42 8.47 11.99 -6.37
C THR A 42 9.97 11.97 -6.12
N LEU A 43 10.43 11.26 -5.08
CA LEU A 43 11.86 11.08 -4.82
C LEU A 43 12.58 10.42 -6.01
N ALA A 44 11.98 9.39 -6.60
CA ALA A 44 12.57 8.72 -7.76
C ALA A 44 12.75 9.68 -8.95
N ARG A 45 11.73 10.52 -9.23
CA ARG A 45 11.80 11.56 -10.27
C ARG A 45 12.82 12.64 -9.95
N SER A 46 12.80 13.18 -8.74
CA SER A 46 13.67 14.30 -8.36
C SER A 46 15.14 13.92 -8.36
N LEU A 47 15.44 12.66 -8.00
CA LEU A 47 16.80 12.15 -7.96
C LEU A 47 17.24 11.48 -9.27
N ASN A 48 16.32 11.33 -10.24
CA ASN A 48 16.52 10.54 -11.45
C ASN A 48 17.15 9.16 -11.14
N ALA A 49 16.62 8.49 -10.12
CA ALA A 49 17.19 7.27 -9.56
C ALA A 49 16.10 6.24 -9.25
N THR A 50 16.48 4.95 -9.26
CA THR A 50 15.60 3.90 -8.75
C THR A 50 15.48 4.03 -7.24
N VAL A 51 14.26 4.04 -6.72
CA VAL A 51 13.97 4.11 -5.28
C VAL A 51 13.30 2.82 -4.83
N VAL A 52 13.85 2.21 -3.77
CA VAL A 52 13.28 1.03 -3.12
C VAL A 52 12.81 1.43 -1.73
N ALA A 53 11.54 1.17 -1.42
CA ALA A 53 10.93 1.54 -0.15
C ALA A 53 9.99 0.45 0.34
N GLY A 54 9.95 0.24 1.66
CA GLY A 54 9.08 -0.74 2.31
C GLY A 54 7.95 -0.09 3.10
N THR A 55 6.79 -0.73 3.15
CA THR A 55 5.67 -0.33 4.02
C THR A 55 4.88 -1.55 4.49
N LEU A 56 4.04 -1.35 5.50
CA LEU A 56 3.04 -2.32 5.90
C LEU A 56 1.72 -1.92 5.27
N GLY A 57 0.96 -2.89 4.77
CA GLY A 57 -0.36 -2.61 4.24
C GLY A 57 -0.96 -3.79 3.48
N PRO A 58 -2.26 -3.72 3.20
CA PRO A 58 -2.92 -4.71 2.36
C PRO A 58 -2.52 -4.53 0.89
N ARG A 59 -2.80 -5.55 0.07
CA ARG A 59 -2.79 -5.37 -1.39
C ARG A 59 -3.95 -4.45 -1.78
N ILE A 60 -3.70 -3.53 -2.70
CA ILE A 60 -4.59 -2.39 -2.95
C ILE A 60 -5.20 -2.45 -4.34
N LEU A 61 -6.49 -2.09 -4.43
CA LEU A 61 -7.21 -1.74 -5.64
C LEU A 61 -7.43 -0.23 -5.68
N ARG A 62 -7.29 0.38 -6.86
CA ARG A 62 -7.70 1.76 -7.09
C ARG A 62 -9.13 1.79 -7.60
N SER A 63 -10.03 2.47 -6.89
CA SER A 63 -11.41 2.70 -7.31
C SER A 63 -11.63 4.18 -7.64
N ALA A 64 -12.48 4.44 -8.63
CA ALA A 64 -12.98 5.77 -8.98
C ALA A 64 -14.50 5.88 -8.76
N ASP A 65 -15.12 4.87 -8.14
CA ASP A 65 -16.54 4.89 -7.78
C ASP A 65 -16.80 6.00 -6.76
N ARG A 66 -17.90 6.74 -6.92
CA ARG A 66 -18.26 7.80 -5.99
C ARG A 66 -18.69 7.27 -4.64
N GLU A 67 -19.37 6.14 -4.57
CA GLU A 67 -19.76 5.55 -3.29
C GLU A 67 -18.51 5.13 -2.48
N ASP A 68 -17.52 4.56 -3.17
CA ASP A 68 -16.25 4.20 -2.54
C ASP A 68 -15.50 5.44 -2.04
N ILE A 69 -15.45 6.51 -2.84
CA ILE A 69 -14.75 7.75 -2.47
C ILE A 69 -15.43 8.43 -1.27
N ASP A 70 -16.77 8.50 -1.26
CA ASP A 70 -17.51 9.13 -0.17
C ASP A 70 -17.36 8.35 1.15
N PHE A 71 -17.26 7.01 1.07
CA PHE A 71 -17.13 6.17 2.25
C PHE A 71 -15.69 6.04 2.74
N PHE A 72 -14.75 5.70 1.85
CA PHE A 72 -13.37 5.33 2.18
C PHE A 72 -12.35 6.45 1.93
N GLY A 73 -12.74 7.53 1.24
CA GLY A 73 -11.84 8.64 0.92
C GLY A 73 -11.23 9.29 2.16
N ASP A 74 -10.06 9.89 1.94
CA ASP A 74 -9.37 10.70 2.94
C ASP A 74 -10.20 11.97 3.20
N PRO A 75 -10.68 12.19 4.44
CA PRO A 75 -11.49 13.35 4.77
C PRO A 75 -10.77 14.68 4.50
N ASP A 76 -9.44 14.70 4.51
CA ASP A 76 -8.65 15.91 4.24
C ASP A 76 -8.64 16.28 2.75
N LEU A 77 -9.06 15.37 1.86
CA LEU A 77 -9.13 15.59 0.42
C LEU A 77 -10.56 15.86 -0.08
N TYR A 78 -11.56 15.79 0.78
CA TYR A 78 -12.94 16.09 0.42
C TYR A 78 -13.12 17.59 0.07
N PRO A 79 -13.88 17.96 -0.97
CA PRO A 79 -14.61 17.12 -1.93
C PRO A 79 -13.82 16.79 -3.21
N ASN A 80 -12.52 17.10 -3.23
CA ASN A 80 -11.70 17.10 -4.46
C ASN A 80 -11.13 15.72 -4.83
N GLN A 81 -11.28 14.72 -3.97
CA GLN A 81 -10.80 13.37 -4.23
C GLN A 81 -11.52 12.73 -5.43
N THR A 82 -10.76 12.18 -6.37
CA THR A 82 -11.26 11.53 -7.60
C THR A 82 -11.06 10.03 -7.63
N GLU A 83 -10.28 9.49 -6.70
CA GLU A 83 -9.98 8.07 -6.59
C GLU A 83 -9.65 7.70 -5.14
N VAL A 84 -9.90 6.45 -4.78
CA VAL A 84 -9.61 5.88 -3.46
C VAL A 84 -8.88 4.54 -3.60
N TYR A 85 -7.99 4.26 -2.65
CA TYR A 85 -7.19 3.05 -2.58
C TYR A 85 -7.78 2.10 -1.52
N LEU A 86 -8.34 0.98 -1.98
CA LEU A 86 -9.06 0.02 -1.16
C LEU A 86 -8.27 -1.28 -0.97
N PRO A 87 -8.32 -1.92 0.20
CA PRO A 87 -7.80 -3.26 0.38
C PRO A 87 -8.55 -4.29 -0.48
N LEU A 88 -7.82 -5.11 -1.22
CA LEU A 88 -8.34 -6.24 -2.00
C LEU A 88 -8.76 -7.41 -1.11
N THR A 89 -8.05 -7.61 -0.01
CA THR A 89 -8.24 -8.73 0.91
C THR A 89 -7.98 -8.28 2.35
N LYS A 90 -8.14 -9.19 3.33
CA LYS A 90 -7.95 -8.88 4.76
C LYS A 90 -6.49 -8.93 5.23
N GLU A 91 -5.64 -9.53 4.41
CA GLU A 91 -4.25 -9.77 4.72
C GLU A 91 -3.44 -8.48 4.61
N VAL A 92 -2.59 -8.24 5.60
CA VAL A 92 -1.64 -7.13 5.65
C VAL A 92 -0.24 -7.70 5.51
N TYR A 93 0.59 -7.08 4.67
CA TYR A 93 1.91 -7.58 4.30
C TYR A 93 2.98 -6.54 4.63
N ASN A 94 4.20 -7.00 4.94
CA ASN A 94 5.38 -6.16 4.81
C ASN A 94 5.81 -6.17 3.33
N THR A 95 5.59 -5.06 2.63
CA THR A 95 5.72 -4.97 1.18
C THR A 95 6.84 -4.00 0.79
N VAL A 96 7.77 -4.47 -0.04
CA VAL A 96 8.76 -3.62 -0.71
C VAL A 96 8.22 -3.21 -2.07
N HIS A 97 8.35 -1.92 -2.39
CA HIS A 97 7.99 -1.29 -3.65
C HIS A 97 9.24 -0.74 -4.34
N VAL A 98 9.30 -0.87 -5.67
CA VAL A 98 10.40 -0.36 -6.50
C VAL A 98 9.85 0.66 -7.48
N TYR A 99 10.36 1.89 -7.40
CA TYR A 99 10.01 2.99 -8.27
C TYR A 99 11.17 3.26 -9.23
N ALA A 100 10.86 3.32 -10.52
CA ALA A 100 11.81 3.72 -11.56
C ALA A 100 12.14 5.23 -11.47
N PRO A 101 13.26 5.68 -12.08
CA PRO A 101 13.62 7.10 -12.17
C PRO A 101 12.53 8.03 -12.72
N ASN A 102 11.60 7.53 -13.53
CA ASN A 102 10.45 8.32 -14.01
C ASN A 102 9.28 8.41 -13.00
N GLY A 103 9.43 7.84 -11.80
CA GLY A 103 8.42 7.79 -10.74
C GLY A 103 7.42 6.63 -10.86
N SER A 104 7.47 5.83 -11.93
CA SER A 104 6.56 4.70 -12.08
C SER A 104 6.90 3.57 -11.10
N LEU A 105 5.87 2.96 -10.50
CA LEU A 105 6.01 1.75 -9.71
C LEU A 105 6.22 0.56 -10.67
N ILE A 106 7.40 -0.05 -10.63
CA ILE A 106 7.78 -1.14 -11.55
C ILE A 106 7.79 -2.52 -10.89
N ALA A 107 7.82 -2.58 -9.56
CA ALA A 107 7.68 -3.83 -8.84
C ALA A 107 7.15 -3.66 -7.42
N SER A 108 6.56 -4.73 -6.87
CA SER A 108 6.15 -4.82 -5.47
C SER A 108 6.27 -6.26 -4.99
N ARG A 109 6.76 -6.49 -3.77
CA ARG A 109 6.99 -7.83 -3.21
C ARG A 109 6.69 -7.87 -1.72
N ASP A 110 5.93 -8.89 -1.35
CA ASP A 110 5.59 -9.17 0.04
C ASP A 110 6.72 -10.00 0.68
N LYS A 111 7.10 -9.65 1.89
CA LYS A 111 8.14 -10.35 2.65
C LYS A 111 7.67 -11.77 2.98
N MET A 112 8.45 -12.76 2.56
CA MET A 112 8.13 -14.18 2.78
C MET A 112 8.54 -14.65 4.17
N ASN A 113 9.76 -14.29 4.59
CA ASN A 113 10.32 -14.73 5.86
C ASN A 113 10.05 -13.66 6.92
N LEU A 114 8.94 -13.82 7.64
CA LEU A 114 8.56 -12.93 8.73
C LEU A 114 9.31 -13.28 10.01
N THR A 115 9.64 -12.27 10.81
CA THR A 115 10.12 -12.48 12.18
C THR A 115 8.96 -12.90 13.09
N PRO A 116 9.22 -13.52 14.25
CA PRO A 116 8.17 -13.84 15.22
C PRO A 116 7.32 -12.62 15.60
N GLU A 117 7.92 -11.45 15.74
CA GLU A 117 7.23 -10.19 16.09
C GLU A 117 6.29 -9.73 14.97
N GLU A 118 6.71 -9.85 13.71
CA GLU A 118 5.88 -9.54 12.55
C GLU A 118 4.62 -10.43 12.50
N VAL A 119 4.71 -11.68 12.96
CA VAL A 119 3.58 -12.60 13.03
C VAL A 119 2.72 -12.38 14.28
N GLN A 120 3.34 -12.22 15.45
CA GLN A 120 2.62 -12.24 16.73
C GLN A 120 2.08 -10.86 17.12
N LEU A 121 2.85 -9.81 16.88
CA LEU A 121 2.50 -8.44 17.29
C LEU A 121 1.80 -7.70 16.15
N LEU A 122 2.39 -7.75 14.96
CA LEU A 122 1.88 -7.02 13.79
C LEU A 122 0.87 -7.83 12.97
N GLN A 123 0.81 -9.15 13.18
CA GLN A 123 -0.13 -10.05 12.53
C GLN A 123 -0.10 -9.99 11.00
N LEU A 124 1.11 -9.84 10.48
CA LEU A 124 1.38 -9.79 9.05
C LEU A 124 1.22 -11.18 8.42
N THR A 125 0.81 -11.17 7.18
CA THR A 125 0.75 -12.35 6.32
C THR A 125 2.05 -12.47 5.54
N ALA A 126 2.59 -13.69 5.49
CA ALA A 126 3.77 -13.97 4.69
C ALA A 126 3.44 -13.91 3.19
N GLY A 127 4.34 -13.30 2.42
CA GLY A 127 4.33 -13.42 0.96
C GLY A 127 4.54 -14.87 0.50
N LYS A 128 4.15 -15.17 -0.74
CA LYS A 128 4.30 -16.50 -1.31
C LYS A 128 5.57 -16.62 -2.15
N LEU A 129 6.20 -17.79 -2.14
CA LEU A 129 7.46 -18.01 -2.88
C LEU A 129 7.26 -17.95 -4.39
N GLU A 130 6.11 -18.43 -4.88
CA GLU A 130 5.72 -18.38 -6.29
C GLU A 130 5.55 -16.95 -6.84
N ASP A 131 5.33 -15.97 -5.97
CA ASP A 131 5.25 -14.55 -6.34
C ASP A 131 6.66 -13.93 -6.52
N ASN A 132 7.72 -14.67 -6.20
CA ASN A 132 9.09 -14.19 -6.29
C ASN A 132 9.59 -14.24 -7.74
N ARG A 133 9.84 -13.06 -8.31
CA ARG A 133 10.42 -12.90 -9.64
C ARG A 133 11.59 -11.93 -9.59
N ILE A 134 12.67 -12.29 -10.28
CA ILE A 134 13.82 -11.42 -10.49
C ILE A 134 13.36 -10.18 -11.26
N ILE A 135 13.67 -9.00 -10.73
CA ILE A 135 13.45 -7.72 -11.38
C ILE A 135 14.81 -7.24 -11.85
N CYS A 136 15.04 -7.23 -13.16
CA CYS A 136 16.23 -6.64 -13.75
C CYS A 136 15.98 -5.14 -13.92
N LEU A 137 16.74 -4.33 -13.20
CA LEU A 137 16.75 -2.88 -13.40
C LEU A 137 17.67 -2.58 -14.57
N ASP A 138 17.11 -2.34 -15.76
CA ASP A 138 17.91 -1.91 -16.91
C ASP A 138 18.31 -0.45 -16.71
N THR A 139 19.61 -0.22 -16.54
CA THR A 139 20.19 1.11 -16.38
C THR A 139 20.40 1.84 -17.71
N ARG A 140 20.16 1.19 -18.85
CA ARG A 140 20.44 1.75 -20.19
C ARG A 140 19.30 2.57 -20.78
N THR A 141 18.13 2.60 -20.15
CA THR A 141 16.95 3.34 -20.65
C THR A 141 16.80 4.75 -20.09
N TYR A 142 17.70 5.19 -19.19
CA TYR A 142 17.70 6.54 -18.62
C TYR A 142 18.93 7.27 -19.17
N GLY A 143 18.67 8.21 -20.09
CA GLY A 143 19.63 8.78 -21.03
C GLY A 143 20.96 9.25 -20.44
N SER A 144 21.99 9.11 -21.28
CA SER A 144 23.33 9.68 -21.14
C SER A 144 23.28 11.15 -20.73
N PHE A 145 24.13 11.53 -19.78
CA PHE A 145 24.43 12.92 -19.43
C PHE A 145 25.05 13.69 -20.62
#